data_AF-A0A239NTD7-F1
#
_entry.id   AF-A0A239NTD7-F1
#
_cell.length_a   1.000
_cell.length_b   1.000
_cell.length_c   1.000
_cell.angle_alpha   90.00
_cell.angle_beta   90.00
_cell.angle_gamma   90.00
#
_symmetry.space_group_name_H-M   'P 1'
#
loop_
_entity.id
_entity.type
_entity.pdbx_description
1 polymer ?
#
loop_
_entity_poly.entity_id
_entity_poly.type
_entity_poly.pdbx_seq_one_letter_code
_entity_poly.pdbx_strand_id
1 'polypeptide(L)'
;MPGLVTIVVVLAMAAVSVWAGAKQSRARAAEMLVDVVSCDYAGDKVTVELSVKNTGATARSAHIEVEYLDEDGNRIDRASVTARDVAPGDTASLQENTQLDAPATTGTCRVAAVR
;
A
#
# COMPACT_ATOMS: atom_id res chain seq x y z
N MET A 1 -24.60 -15.23 29.84
CA MET A 1 -23.51 -15.87 29.05
C MET A 1 -24.14 -16.52 27.84
N PRO A 2 -23.45 -16.61 26.70
CA PRO A 2 -23.15 -15.63 25.65
C PRO A 2 -24.09 -15.87 24.43
N GLY A 3 -24.03 -15.22 23.27
CA GLY A 3 -23.02 -14.36 22.68
C GLY A 3 -23.59 -13.70 21.43
N LEU A 4 -23.14 -12.48 21.21
CA LEU A 4 -23.48 -11.58 20.12
C LEU A 4 -22.71 -12.05 18.88
N VAL A 5 -23.40 -12.59 17.87
CA VAL A 5 -22.78 -12.99 16.60
C VAL A 5 -22.87 -11.80 15.65
N THR A 6 -21.81 -11.00 15.61
CA THR A 6 -21.60 -9.96 14.60
C THR A 6 -21.25 -10.64 13.28
N ILE A 7 -22.25 -10.83 12.41
CA ILE A 7 -22.01 -11.23 11.02
C ILE A 7 -21.54 -9.98 10.27
N VAL A 8 -20.23 -9.76 10.23
CA VAL A 8 -19.63 -8.77 9.35
C VAL A 8 -19.59 -9.37 7.94
N VAL A 9 -20.60 -9.01 7.14
CA VAL A 9 -20.55 -9.17 5.69
C VAL A 9 -19.65 -8.06 5.16
N VAL A 10 -18.48 -8.42 4.62
CA VAL A 10 -17.81 -7.58 3.63
C VAL A 10 -17.45 -8.46 2.44
N LEU A 11 -17.89 -7.96 1.28
CA LEU A 11 -18.03 -8.63 0.01
C LEU A 11 -16.77 -9.37 -0.46
N ALA A 12 -17.00 -10.57 -0.97
CA ALA A 12 -16.16 -11.13 -2.02
C ALA A 12 -16.28 -10.26 -3.27
N MET A 13 -15.17 -9.70 -3.73
CA MET A 13 -14.94 -9.48 -5.16
C MET A 13 -13.51 -9.89 -5.50
N ALA A 14 -13.41 -11.12 -6.01
CA ALA A 14 -12.34 -11.47 -6.92
C ALA A 14 -12.55 -10.64 -8.20
N ALA A 15 -11.86 -9.52 -8.32
CA ALA A 15 -11.64 -8.85 -9.58
C ALA A 15 -10.16 -9.01 -9.94
N VAL A 16 -9.85 -10.07 -10.67
CA VAL A 16 -8.60 -10.18 -11.43
C VAL A 16 -8.69 -9.15 -12.55
N SER A 17 -8.34 -7.92 -12.22
CA SER A 17 -8.29 -6.81 -13.15
C SER A 17 -6.85 -6.65 -13.61
N VAL A 18 -6.48 -7.37 -14.68
CA VAL A 18 -5.26 -7.08 -15.43
C VAL A 18 -5.52 -5.79 -16.20
N TRP A 19 -5.15 -4.65 -15.62
CA TRP A 19 -5.03 -3.39 -16.36
C TRP A 19 -3.56 -3.05 -16.52
N ALA A 20 -3.13 -3.06 -17.78
CA ALA A 20 -1.82 -2.63 -18.23
C ALA A 20 -1.59 -1.16 -17.81
N GLY A 21 -0.43 -0.85 -17.21
CA GLY A 21 0.05 0.54 -17.15
C GLY A 21 0.96 0.90 -15.99
N ALA A 22 0.71 0.44 -14.76
CA ALA A 22 1.55 0.79 -13.63
C ALA A 22 2.54 -0.34 -13.35
N LYS A 23 3.85 -0.05 -13.36
CA LYS A 23 4.87 -0.93 -12.77
C LYS A 23 4.59 -1.05 -11.27
N GLN A 24 3.66 -1.94 -10.91
CA GLN A 24 3.28 -2.22 -9.52
C GLN A 24 4.51 -2.74 -8.78
N SER A 25 5.00 -1.88 -7.91
CA SER A 25 6.22 -2.12 -7.15
C SER A 25 5.89 -3.05 -5.99
N ARG A 26 6.12 -4.35 -6.17
CA ARG A 26 5.99 -5.35 -5.11
C ARG A 26 7.25 -5.39 -4.28
N ALA A 27 7.12 -5.21 -2.97
CA ALA A 27 8.21 -5.41 -2.02
C ALA A 27 7.85 -6.52 -1.02
N ARG A 28 8.85 -7.29 -0.60
CA ARG A 28 8.70 -8.39 0.37
C ARG A 28 9.74 -8.24 1.48
N ALA A 29 9.32 -8.39 2.73
CA ALA A 29 10.22 -8.49 3.88
C ALA A 29 9.60 -9.37 4.96
N ALA A 30 10.38 -10.33 5.51
CA ALA A 30 10.01 -11.13 6.69
C ALA A 30 8.53 -11.61 6.74
N GLU A 31 8.09 -12.28 5.67
CA GLU A 31 6.71 -12.81 5.52
C GLU A 31 5.62 -11.73 5.34
N MET A 32 5.97 -10.47 5.13
CA MET A 32 5.07 -9.39 4.73
C MET A 32 5.19 -9.14 3.23
N LEU A 33 4.05 -9.14 2.55
CA LEU A 33 3.92 -8.76 1.13
C LEU A 33 3.29 -7.37 1.06
N VAL A 34 3.90 -6.46 0.32
CA VAL A 34 3.37 -5.12 0.12
C VAL A 34 3.21 -4.85 -1.37
N ASP A 35 2.00 -4.45 -1.74
CA ASP A 35 1.59 -4.12 -3.10
C ASP A 35 1.07 -2.68 -3.13
N VAL A 36 1.47 -1.91 -4.14
CA VAL A 36 0.82 -0.62 -4.45
C VAL A 36 -0.48 -0.90 -5.21
N VAL A 37 -1.60 -0.50 -4.62
CA VAL A 37 -2.94 -0.66 -5.19
C VAL A 37 -3.27 0.49 -6.12
N SER A 38 -3.12 1.73 -5.65
CA SER A 38 -3.31 2.94 -6.43
C SER A 38 -2.26 4.00 -6.07
N CYS A 39 -2.10 4.96 -6.97
CA CYS A 39 -1.20 6.09 -6.84
C CYS A 39 -1.80 7.26 -7.60
N ASP A 40 -2.37 8.20 -6.87
CA ASP A 40 -3.19 9.29 -7.41
C ASP A 40 -2.48 10.62 -7.16
N TYR A 41 -1.96 11.22 -8.23
CA TYR A 41 -1.33 12.54 -8.19
C TYR A 41 -2.39 13.63 -8.41
N ALA A 42 -2.37 14.64 -7.55
CA ALA A 42 -3.29 15.78 -7.53
C ALA A 42 -2.52 17.08 -7.31
N GLY A 43 -1.60 17.41 -8.22
CA GLY A 43 -0.81 18.64 -8.15
C GLY A 43 0.28 18.56 -7.10
N ASP A 44 0.09 19.24 -5.97
CA ASP A 44 1.03 19.23 -4.84
C ASP A 44 0.76 18.09 -3.85
N LYS A 45 -0.19 17.21 -4.13
CA LYS A 45 -0.53 16.07 -3.27
C LYS A 45 -0.52 14.77 -4.04
N VAL A 46 -0.13 13.71 -3.35
CA VAL A 46 -0.24 12.34 -3.83
C VAL A 46 -0.93 11.48 -2.78
N THR A 47 -1.86 10.64 -3.23
CA THR A 47 -2.52 9.63 -2.41
C THR A 47 -2.05 8.27 -2.92
N VAL A 48 -1.42 7.48 -2.05
CA VAL A 48 -1.04 6.10 -2.38
C VAL A 48 -1.84 5.13 -1.53
N GLU A 49 -2.42 4.12 -2.17
CA GLU A 49 -3.05 2.99 -1.48
C GLU A 49 -2.11 1.78 -1.56
N LEU A 50 -1.87 1.16 -0.41
CA LEU A 50 -1.00 0.00 -0.25
C LEU A 50 -1.79 -1.16 0.35
N SER A 51 -1.58 -2.34 -0.18
CA SER A 51 -2.08 -3.60 0.36
C SER A 51 -0.93 -4.35 1.03
N VAL A 52 -1.06 -4.61 2.32
CA VAL A 52 -0.05 -5.25 3.17
C VAL A 52 -0.58 -6.58 3.67
N LYS A 53 -0.06 -7.68 3.14
CA LYS A 53 -0.45 -9.04 3.54
C LYS A 53 0.59 -9.69 4.44
N ASN A 54 0.15 -10.19 5.58
CA ASN A 54 0.99 -11.03 6.42
C ASN A 54 0.83 -12.51 6.00
N THR A 55 1.92 -13.10 5.53
CA THR A 55 2.02 -14.51 5.14
C THR A 55 2.68 -15.38 6.19
N GLY A 56 3.09 -14.80 7.32
CA GLY A 56 3.69 -15.50 8.45
C GLY A 56 2.66 -16.10 9.40
N ALA A 57 3.15 -16.81 10.41
CA ALA A 57 2.32 -17.51 11.39
C ALA A 57 1.96 -16.66 12.64
N THR A 58 2.56 -15.48 12.80
CA THR A 58 2.32 -14.57 13.94
C THR A 58 1.93 -13.18 13.46
N ALA A 59 1.24 -12.41 14.30
CA ALA A 59 0.97 -11.00 13.99
C ALA A 59 2.28 -10.23 13.84
N ARG A 60 2.34 -9.34 12.84
CA ARG A 60 3.55 -8.57 12.50
C ARG A 60 3.18 -7.14 12.14
N SER A 61 4.13 -6.24 12.38
CA SER A 61 4.10 -4.88 11.87
C SER A 61 5.11 -4.76 10.71
N ALA A 62 4.82 -3.91 9.74
CA ALA A 62 5.69 -3.62 8.61
C ALA A 62 5.83 -2.11 8.44
N HIS A 63 7.05 -1.61 8.41
CA HIS A 63 7.35 -0.24 8.09
C HIS A 63 7.74 -0.12 6.62
N ILE A 64 7.02 0.70 5.88
CA ILE A 64 7.02 0.75 4.42
C ILE A 64 7.47 2.13 4.00
N GLU A 65 8.51 2.19 3.18
CA GLU A 65 8.98 3.43 2.55
C GLU A 65 8.50 3.45 1.10
N VAL A 66 7.82 4.52 0.72
CA VAL A 66 7.30 4.75 -0.64
C VAL A 66 8.04 5.93 -1.25
N GLU A 67 8.52 5.74 -2.47
CA GLU A 67 9.10 6.80 -3.31
C GLU A 67 8.08 7.23 -4.36
N TYR A 68 7.98 8.54 -4.54
CA TYR A 68 7.17 9.19 -5.57
C TYR A 68 8.10 9.63 -6.70
N LEU A 69 7.83 9.14 -7.91
CA LEU A 69 8.63 9.39 -9.10
C LEU A 69 7.83 10.22 -10.11
N ASP A 70 8.49 11.15 -10.80
CA ASP A 70 7.90 11.88 -11.92
C ASP A 70 7.73 10.97 -13.16
N GLU A 71 7.20 11.53 -14.26
CA GLU A 71 7.05 10.80 -15.52
C GLU A 71 8.38 10.36 -16.14
N ASP A 72 9.46 11.10 -15.88
CA ASP A 72 10.82 10.80 -16.31
C ASP A 72 11.50 9.74 -15.43
N GLY A 73 10.86 9.34 -14.33
CA GLY A 73 11.35 8.37 -13.36
C GLY A 73 12.33 8.95 -12.34
N ASN A 74 12.47 10.27 -12.25
CA ASN A 74 13.23 10.92 -11.20
C ASN A 74 12.42 10.96 -9.91
N ARG A 75 13.09 10.83 -8.77
CA ARG A 75 12.43 10.91 -7.48
C ARG A 75 12.05 12.36 -7.16
N ILE A 76 10.75 12.58 -6.99
CA ILE A 76 10.17 13.83 -6.52
C ILE A 76 10.26 13.87 -4.99
N ASP A 77 9.78 12.80 -4.33
CA ASP A 77 9.63 12.79 -2.88
C ASP A 77 9.58 11.34 -2.32
N ARG A 78 9.45 11.21 -1.01
CA ARG A 78 9.31 9.94 -0.29
C ARG A 78 8.41 10.10 0.95
N ALA A 79 7.68 9.05 1.27
CA ALA A 79 6.90 8.93 2.49
C ALA A 79 7.14 7.59 3.17
N SER A 80 6.76 7.49 4.44
CA SER A 80 6.86 6.25 5.19
C SER A 80 5.59 6.00 5.98
N VAL A 81 5.00 4.84 5.79
CA VAL A 81 3.78 4.39 6.47
C VAL A 81 4.04 3.07 7.19
N THR A 82 3.31 2.82 8.28
CA THR A 82 3.50 1.60 9.08
C THR A 82 2.20 0.82 9.19
N ALA A 83 2.20 -0.42 8.70
CA ALA A 83 1.19 -1.42 9.02
C ALA A 83 1.45 -1.95 10.42
N ARG A 84 0.48 -1.88 11.33
CA ARG A 84 0.60 -2.38 12.70
C ARG A 84 -0.26 -3.61 12.89
N ASP A 85 0.29 -4.60 13.61
CA ASP A 85 -0.42 -5.76 14.11
C ASP A 85 -1.29 -6.49 13.06
N VAL A 86 -0.75 -6.67 11.85
CA VAL A 86 -1.42 -7.44 10.79
C VAL A 86 -1.42 -8.90 11.19
N ALA A 87 -2.59 -9.48 11.40
CA ALA A 87 -2.72 -10.87 11.86
C ALA A 87 -2.26 -11.88 10.78
N PRO A 88 -1.89 -13.12 11.17
CA PRO A 88 -1.48 -14.16 10.23
C PRO A 88 -2.51 -14.42 9.14
N GLY A 89 -2.10 -14.34 7.88
CA GLY A 89 -2.98 -14.57 6.71
C GLY A 89 -3.82 -13.36 6.30
N ASP A 90 -3.93 -12.34 7.15
CA ASP A 90 -4.73 -11.15 6.88
C ASP A 90 -4.02 -10.16 5.95
N THR A 91 -4.83 -9.29 5.35
CA THR A 91 -4.37 -8.20 4.49
C THR A 91 -4.92 -6.88 5.03
N ALA A 92 -4.03 -5.94 5.34
CA ALA A 92 -4.38 -4.58 5.72
C ALA A 92 -4.28 -3.66 4.49
N SER A 93 -5.27 -2.79 4.28
CA SER A 93 -5.16 -1.66 3.35
C SER A 93 -4.69 -0.42 4.12
N LEU A 94 -3.70 0.27 3.58
CA LEU A 94 -3.17 1.52 4.10
C LEU A 94 -3.29 2.58 3.02
N GLN A 95 -3.73 3.76 3.42
CA GLN A 95 -3.72 4.93 2.56
C GLN A 95 -2.80 5.99 3.16
N GLU A 96 -1.86 6.46 2.37
CA GLU A 96 -0.95 7.54 2.75
C GLU A 96 -1.22 8.74 1.84
N ASN A 97 -1.36 9.92 2.44
CA ASN A 97 -1.49 11.18 1.73
C ASN A 97 -0.25 12.01 1.98
N THR A 98 0.52 12.31 0.93
CA THR A 98 1.76 13.07 1.03
C THR A 98 1.63 14.37 0.25
N GLN A 99 2.06 15.47 0.85
CA GLN A 99 2.26 16.72 0.13
C GLN A 99 3.65 16.67 -0.50
N LEU A 100 3.72 16.86 -1.82
CA LEU A 100 4.95 16.76 -2.60
C LEU A 100 5.77 18.04 -2.49
N ASP A 101 7.07 17.89 -2.27
CA ASP A 101 8.03 19.01 -2.31
C ASP A 101 8.08 19.71 -3.69
N ALA A 102 7.79 18.98 -4.77
CA ALA A 102 7.59 19.55 -6.10
C ALA A 102 6.28 19.04 -6.70
N PRO A 103 5.41 19.93 -7.22
CA PRO A 103 4.11 19.52 -7.74
C PRO A 103 4.28 18.69 -9.02
N ALA A 104 3.52 17.60 -9.11
CA ALA A 104 3.48 16.72 -10.26
C ALA A 104 2.03 16.38 -10.60
N THR A 105 1.68 16.45 -11.88
CA THR A 105 0.33 16.12 -12.36
C THR A 105 0.16 14.62 -12.56
N THR A 106 1.27 13.91 -12.75
CA THR A 106 1.37 12.50 -13.10
C THR A 106 2.71 11.97 -12.59
N GLY A 107 2.78 10.67 -12.35
CA GLY A 107 3.97 10.02 -11.82
C GLY A 107 3.73 8.57 -11.47
N THR A 108 4.69 7.95 -10.80
CA THR A 108 4.60 6.57 -10.32
C THR A 108 4.93 6.49 -8.83
N CYS A 109 4.19 5.66 -8.08
CA CYS A 109 4.55 5.31 -6.70
C CYS A 109 5.29 3.97 -6.68
N ARG A 110 6.36 3.91 -5.91
CA ARG A 110 7.15 2.68 -5.74
C ARG A 110 7.40 2.40 -4.27
N VAL A 111 7.21 1.16 -3.83
CA VAL A 111 7.74 0.74 -2.54
C VAL A 111 9.25 0.60 -2.65
N ALA A 112 9.98 1.45 -1.93
CA ALA A 112 11.43 1.49 -1.91
C ALA A 112 12.02 0.52 -0.89
N ALA A 113 11.37 0.38 0.27
CA ALA A 113 11.78 -0.53 1.32
C ALA A 113 10.60 -1.01 2.16
N VAL A 114 10.74 -2.23 2.71
CA VAL A 114 9.85 -2.78 3.74
C VAL A 114 10.73 -3.38 4.82
N ARG A 115 10.47 -3.06 6.10
CA ARG A 115 11.24 -3.53 7.26
C ARG A 115 10.34 -3.91 8.42
#